data_AF-A0A975BUZ0-F1
#
_entry.id   AF-A0A975BUZ0-F1
#
_cell.length_a   1.000
_cell.length_b   1.000
_cell.length_c   1.000
_cell.angle_alpha   90.00
_cell.angle_beta   90.00
_cell.angle_gamma   90.00
#
_symmetry.space_group_name_H-M   'P 1'
#
loop_
_entity.id
_entity.type
_entity.pdbx_description
1 polymer ?
#
loop_
_entity_poly.entity_id
_entity_poly.type
_entity_poly.pdbx_seq_one_letter_code
_entity_poly.pdbx_strand_id
1 'polypeptide(L)'
;MPPPRGLAEACKPAATNMPPLQGLLGLYPRSYAYLRKHQPAFEKRKSAVYRNKPRFSIFGVGEYSFKPYKVAISGLYKQLNFTLVLSEAKPIMLDDTCYFVGFDDICDAVATWAILNSDISRRLIRSVTFIEDKRPYTKQTLMRVGLAEIAQDIFYDDISAQIRRTEDKLTEHFTRQVWDDFKDRITQPGLPIRYPSLTQQLSLF
;
A
#
# COMPACT_ATOMS: atom_id res chain seq x y z
N MET A 1 23.03 -17.07 12.45
CA MET A 1 21.98 -18.04 12.07
C MET A 1 21.39 -17.59 10.74
N PRO A 2 21.28 -18.47 9.72
CA PRO A 2 20.62 -18.11 8.48
C PRO A 2 19.09 -18.01 8.71
N PRO A 3 18.37 -17.11 8.01
CA PRO A 3 16.92 -17.02 8.12
C PRO A 3 16.25 -18.28 7.54
N PRO A 4 15.04 -18.66 8.04
CA PRO A 4 14.33 -19.82 7.55
C PRO A 4 13.97 -19.64 6.06
N ARG A 5 14.55 -20.51 5.21
CA ARG A 5 14.11 -20.72 3.82
C ARG A 5 12.67 -21.21 3.86
N GLY A 6 11.73 -20.46 3.27
CA GLY A 6 10.36 -20.97 3.12
C GLY A 6 9.22 -19.98 2.89
N LEU A 7 9.46 -18.68 2.67
CA LEU A 7 8.36 -17.74 2.38
C LEU A 7 8.52 -16.99 1.06
N ALA A 8 9.74 -16.80 0.56
CA ALA A 8 9.96 -16.20 -0.76
C ALA A 8 9.49 -17.10 -1.94
N GLU A 9 9.31 -18.40 -1.71
CA GLU A 9 8.75 -19.32 -2.72
C GLU A 9 7.21 -19.37 -2.73
N ALA A 10 6.54 -18.88 -1.67
CA ALA A 10 5.08 -18.89 -1.57
C ALA A 10 4.38 -17.79 -2.40
N CYS A 11 5.15 -16.79 -2.86
CA CYS A 11 4.68 -15.62 -3.62
C CYS A 11 5.33 -15.53 -5.01
N LYS A 12 5.61 -16.67 -5.66
CA LYS A 12 5.74 -16.67 -7.12
C LYS A 12 4.34 -16.89 -7.70
N PRO A 13 3.84 -16.06 -8.62
CA PRO A 13 2.60 -16.38 -9.32
C PRO A 13 2.83 -17.69 -10.05
N ALA A 14 2.13 -18.74 -9.62
CA ALA A 14 2.11 -20.00 -10.33
C ALA A 14 1.43 -19.74 -11.68
N ALA A 15 2.24 -19.63 -12.73
CA ALA A 15 1.76 -19.74 -14.10
C ALA A 15 1.25 -21.18 -14.25
N THR A 16 -0.04 -21.40 -13.99
CA THR A 16 -0.63 -22.73 -14.11
C THR A 16 -2.11 -22.58 -14.39
N ASN A 17 -2.56 -23.17 -15.50
CA ASN A 17 -3.95 -23.23 -15.97
C ASN A 17 -4.86 -24.10 -15.07
N MET A 18 -4.63 -24.10 -13.76
CA MET A 18 -5.34 -24.94 -12.80
C MET A 18 -6.41 -24.09 -12.08
N PRO A 19 -7.65 -24.59 -11.91
CA PRO A 19 -8.68 -23.83 -11.21
C PRO A 19 -8.23 -23.49 -9.78
N PRO A 20 -8.53 -22.28 -9.26
CA PRO A 20 -7.87 -21.71 -8.08
C PRO A 20 -7.88 -22.59 -6.82
N LEU A 21 -8.91 -23.43 -6.66
CA LEU A 21 -9.03 -24.34 -5.51
C LEU A 21 -8.08 -25.55 -5.58
N GLN A 22 -7.76 -26.05 -6.78
CA GLN A 22 -6.98 -27.28 -6.93
C GLN A 22 -5.50 -27.04 -6.63
N GLY A 23 -4.97 -25.86 -6.99
CA GLY A 23 -3.62 -25.44 -6.60
C GLY A 23 -3.47 -25.26 -5.08
N LEU A 24 -4.54 -24.81 -4.40
CA LEU A 24 -4.60 -24.67 -2.95
C LEU A 24 -4.45 -26.00 -2.20
N LEU A 25 -5.03 -27.09 -2.73
CA LEU A 25 -4.93 -28.42 -2.11
C LEU A 25 -3.49 -28.93 -2.08
N GLY A 26 -2.72 -28.73 -3.16
CA GLY A 26 -1.34 -29.20 -3.27
C GLY A 26 -0.33 -28.37 -2.48
N LEU A 27 -0.47 -27.04 -2.52
CA LEU A 27 0.51 -26.11 -1.92
C LEU A 27 0.17 -25.72 -0.48
N TYR A 28 -1.12 -25.64 -0.15
CA TYR A 28 -1.61 -25.11 1.13
C TYR A 28 -2.76 -25.95 1.71
N PRO A 29 -2.52 -27.22 2.05
CA PRO A 29 -3.58 -28.18 2.41
C PRO A 29 -4.39 -27.76 3.63
N ARG A 30 -3.77 -27.08 4.60
CA ARG A 30 -4.46 -26.53 5.78
C ARG A 30 -5.46 -25.44 5.41
N SER A 31 -5.06 -24.52 4.52
CA SER A 31 -5.94 -23.45 4.03
C SER A 31 -7.10 -24.02 3.22
N TYR A 32 -6.83 -25.00 2.35
CA TYR A 32 -7.88 -25.71 1.61
C TYR A 32 -8.89 -26.40 2.54
N ALA A 33 -8.40 -27.18 3.52
CA ALA A 33 -9.25 -27.86 4.49
C ALA A 33 -10.12 -26.88 5.28
N TYR A 34 -9.56 -25.75 5.70
CA TYR A 34 -10.30 -24.69 6.38
C TYR A 34 -11.43 -24.12 5.51
N LEU A 35 -11.11 -23.68 4.28
CA LEU A 35 -12.10 -23.09 3.37
C LEU A 35 -13.24 -24.08 3.05
N ARG A 36 -12.91 -25.36 2.85
CA ARG A 36 -13.90 -26.42 2.63
C ARG A 36 -14.78 -26.66 3.86
N LYS A 37 -14.17 -26.78 5.05
CA LYS A 37 -14.91 -26.97 6.31
C LYS A 37 -15.92 -25.84 6.57
N HIS A 38 -15.54 -24.61 6.25
CA HIS A 38 -16.35 -23.42 6.50
C HIS A 38 -17.19 -22.96 5.29
N GLN A 39 -17.24 -23.74 4.20
CA GLN A 39 -17.98 -23.40 2.99
C GLN A 39 -19.46 -22.99 3.25
N PRO A 40 -20.24 -23.67 4.11
CA PRO A 40 -21.62 -23.25 4.38
C PRO A 40 -21.74 -21.84 4.97
N ALA A 41 -20.72 -21.35 5.69
CA ALA A 41 -20.71 -19.98 6.19
C ALA A 41 -20.42 -18.97 5.06
N PHE A 42 -19.51 -19.30 4.15
CA PHE A 42 -19.20 -18.47 2.98
C PHE A 42 -20.36 -18.37 1.98
N GLU A 43 -21.16 -19.42 1.82
CA GLU A 43 -22.33 -19.42 0.94
C GLU A 43 -23.49 -18.59 1.50
N LYS A 44 -23.54 -18.36 2.82
CA LYS A 44 -24.54 -17.51 3.49
C LYS A 44 -24.25 -16.00 3.38
N ARG A 45 -23.13 -15.59 2.76
CA ARG A 45 -22.78 -14.17 2.61
C ARG A 45 -23.83 -13.46 1.75
N LYS A 46 -24.46 -12.43 2.32
CA LYS A 46 -25.57 -11.68 1.68
C LYS A 46 -25.12 -10.55 0.76
N SER A 47 -23.86 -10.12 0.86
CA SER A 47 -23.37 -8.96 0.10
C SER A 47 -23.34 -9.25 -1.40
N ALA A 48 -23.87 -8.31 -2.19
CA ALA A 48 -23.97 -8.41 -3.64
C ALA A 48 -22.58 -8.52 -4.33
N VAL A 49 -21.51 -8.06 -3.68
CA VAL A 49 -20.14 -8.14 -4.20
C VAL A 49 -19.68 -9.59 -4.46
N TYR A 50 -20.27 -10.57 -3.78
CA TYR A 50 -19.96 -11.99 -3.96
C TYR A 50 -20.79 -12.66 -5.07
N ARG A 51 -21.79 -11.98 -5.65
CA ARG A 51 -22.62 -12.55 -6.71
C ARG A 51 -21.76 -12.78 -7.95
N ASN A 52 -21.87 -13.97 -8.55
CA ASN A 52 -21.08 -14.39 -9.72
C ASN A 52 -19.55 -14.33 -9.53
N LYS A 53 -19.07 -14.45 -8.28
CA LYS A 53 -17.65 -14.54 -7.95
C LYS A 53 -17.28 -15.95 -7.47
N PRO A 54 -16.00 -16.33 -7.55
CA PRO A 54 -15.52 -17.57 -6.94
C PRO A 54 -15.95 -17.74 -5.48
N ARG A 55 -16.21 -18.99 -5.07
CA ARG A 55 -16.74 -19.34 -3.74
C ARG A 55 -15.93 -18.76 -2.57
N PHE A 56 -14.62 -18.62 -2.71
CA PHE A 56 -13.73 -18.11 -1.65
C PHE A 56 -13.07 -16.78 -2.04
N SER A 57 -13.76 -15.94 -2.81
CA SER A 57 -13.24 -14.61 -3.16
C SER A 57 -12.93 -13.77 -1.93
N ILE A 58 -11.77 -13.12 -1.99
CA ILE A 58 -11.31 -12.03 -1.13
C ILE A 58 -11.13 -10.79 -2.01
N PHE A 59 -11.34 -9.61 -1.45
CA PHE A 59 -11.21 -8.32 -2.14
C PHE A 59 -10.19 -7.46 -1.37
N GLY A 60 -9.65 -6.43 -2.04
CA GLY A 60 -8.66 -5.55 -1.42
C GLY A 60 -7.32 -6.24 -1.10
N VAL A 61 -7.00 -7.32 -1.82
CA VAL A 61 -5.72 -8.03 -1.72
C VAL A 61 -5.14 -8.20 -3.12
N GLY A 62 -3.90 -7.76 -3.30
CA GLY A 62 -3.16 -7.92 -4.55
C GLY A 62 -1.66 -7.79 -4.32
N GLU A 63 -0.87 -7.71 -5.40
CA GLU A 63 0.60 -7.57 -5.33
C GLU A 63 1.05 -6.43 -4.41
N TYR A 64 0.31 -5.32 -4.42
CA TYR A 64 0.57 -4.16 -3.55
C TYR A 64 0.47 -4.48 -2.05
N SER A 65 -0.37 -5.44 -1.65
CA SER A 65 -0.57 -5.87 -0.27
C SER A 65 0.69 -6.53 0.30
N PHE A 66 1.45 -7.20 -0.55
CA PHE A 66 2.64 -7.96 -0.17
C PHE A 66 3.95 -7.19 -0.34
N LYS A 67 3.87 -5.91 -0.72
CA LYS A 67 5.05 -5.03 -0.79
C LYS A 67 5.70 -4.86 0.59
N PRO A 68 7.05 -4.87 0.68
CA PRO A 68 7.78 -4.84 1.95
C PRO A 68 7.61 -3.53 2.71
N TYR A 69 7.49 -2.41 1.99
CA TYR A 69 7.35 -1.07 2.58
C TYR A 69 5.98 -0.51 2.24
N LYS A 70 5.36 0.18 3.19
CA LYS A 70 4.06 0.83 2.96
C LYS A 70 4.02 2.22 3.55
N VAL A 71 3.31 3.12 2.88
CA VAL A 71 2.89 4.40 3.44
C VAL A 71 1.39 4.32 3.66
N ALA A 72 0.96 4.48 4.91
CA ALA A 72 -0.42 4.20 5.32
C ALA A 72 -1.05 5.38 6.05
N ILE A 73 -2.38 5.47 5.97
CA ILE A 73 -3.21 6.41 6.72
C ILE A 73 -4.45 5.68 7.24
N SER A 74 -4.85 6.00 8.46
CA SER A 74 -6.14 5.52 8.98
C SER A 74 -7.29 6.29 8.35
N GLY A 75 -8.28 5.56 7.86
CA GLY A 75 -9.54 6.15 7.40
C GLY A 75 -10.47 6.54 8.55
N LEU A 76 -10.23 6.12 9.79
CA LEU A 76 -11.11 6.37 10.94
C LEU A 76 -10.70 7.58 11.79
N TYR A 77 -9.40 7.87 11.87
CA TYR A 77 -8.92 8.97 12.70
C TYR A 77 -9.10 10.32 12.00
N LYS A 78 -9.40 11.35 12.79
CA LYS A 78 -9.46 12.74 12.31
C LYS A 78 -8.07 13.32 12.02
N GLN A 79 -7.03 12.81 12.66
CA GLN A 79 -5.68 13.33 12.42
C GLN A 79 -5.16 12.88 11.05
N LEU A 80 -4.79 13.85 10.21
CA LEU A 80 -4.08 13.59 8.96
C LEU A 80 -2.64 13.19 9.30
N ASN A 81 -2.35 11.90 9.36
CA ASN A 81 -1.00 11.41 9.64
C ASN A 81 -0.71 10.20 8.76
N PHE A 82 0.22 10.35 7.82
CA PHE A 82 0.73 9.22 7.06
C PHE A 82 1.91 8.59 7.80
N THR A 83 1.90 7.27 7.91
CA THR A 83 2.88 6.50 8.67
C THR A 83 3.64 5.56 7.74
N LEU A 84 4.96 5.47 7.91
CA LEU A 84 5.77 4.41 7.32
C LEU A 84 5.53 3.11 8.07
N VAL A 85 5.11 2.08 7.35
CA VAL A 85 4.94 0.73 7.86
C VAL A 85 6.06 -0.11 7.27
N LEU A 86 7.03 -0.42 8.12
CA LEU A 86 8.24 -1.18 7.79
C LEU A 86 8.14 -2.57 8.42
N SER A 87 8.66 -3.58 7.74
CA SER A 87 8.77 -4.93 8.29
C SER A 87 10.07 -5.58 7.87
N GLU A 88 10.75 -6.22 8.82
CA GLU A 88 12.05 -6.84 8.60
C GLU A 88 11.96 -8.27 8.03
N ALA A 89 10.82 -8.95 8.16
CA ALA A 89 10.72 -10.38 7.84
C ALA A 89 9.53 -10.77 6.96
N LYS A 90 8.36 -10.13 7.14
CA LYS A 90 7.13 -10.47 6.39
C LYS A 90 6.32 -9.23 6.05
N PRO A 91 5.73 -9.13 4.86
CA PRO A 91 4.84 -8.03 4.52
C PRO A 91 3.72 -7.88 5.56
N ILE A 92 3.55 -6.67 6.09
CA ILE A 92 2.45 -6.36 7.00
C ILE A 92 1.20 -6.10 6.16
N MET A 93 0.12 -6.81 6.45
CA MET A 93 -1.20 -6.54 5.88
C MET A 93 -1.97 -5.63 6.84
N LEU A 94 -2.43 -4.49 6.32
CA LEU A 94 -3.31 -3.59 7.06
C LEU A 94 -4.76 -4.01 6.87
N ASP A 95 -5.61 -3.72 7.87
CA ASP A 95 -7.04 -4.00 7.79
C ASP A 95 -7.80 -3.00 6.90
N ASP A 96 -9.11 -3.19 6.78
CA ASP A 96 -10.02 -2.36 5.96
C ASP A 96 -10.34 -0.98 6.56
N THR A 97 -9.71 -0.63 7.68
CA THR A 97 -9.80 0.70 8.29
C THR A 97 -8.67 1.62 7.84
N CYS A 98 -7.68 1.09 7.12
CA CYS A 98 -6.52 1.83 6.63
C CYS A 98 -6.47 1.88 5.11
N TYR A 99 -5.94 2.98 4.58
CA TYR A 99 -5.51 3.09 3.19
C TYR A 99 -4.00 3.06 3.13
N PHE A 100 -3.42 2.43 2.12
CA PHE A 100 -1.98 2.41 1.97
C PHE A 100 -1.53 2.28 0.53
N VAL A 101 -0.27 2.66 0.33
CA VAL A 101 0.50 2.48 -0.90
C VAL A 101 1.69 1.59 -0.58
N GLY A 102 1.93 0.57 -1.41
CA GLY A 102 3.01 -0.40 -1.21
C GLY A 102 4.20 -0.14 -2.14
N PHE A 103 5.42 -0.28 -1.62
CA PHE A 103 6.69 -0.02 -2.29
C PHE A 103 7.67 -1.19 -2.15
N ASP A 104 8.46 -1.45 -3.19
CA ASP A 104 9.57 -2.41 -3.17
C ASP A 104 10.86 -1.78 -2.66
N ASP A 105 10.98 -0.46 -2.80
CA ASP A 105 12.13 0.32 -2.42
C ASP A 105 11.80 1.24 -1.24
N ILE A 106 12.69 1.27 -0.25
CA ILE A 106 12.49 2.06 0.97
C ILE A 106 12.60 3.57 0.69
N CYS A 107 13.49 4.00 -0.21
CA CYS A 107 13.66 5.41 -0.52
C CYS A 107 12.41 5.96 -1.20
N ASP A 108 11.79 5.18 -2.10
CA ASP A 108 10.51 5.55 -2.72
C ASP A 108 9.38 5.70 -1.68
N ALA A 109 9.32 4.79 -0.70
CA ALA A 109 8.36 4.87 0.39
C ALA A 109 8.60 6.12 1.27
N VAL A 110 9.85 6.39 1.62
CA VAL A 110 10.25 7.55 2.43
C VAL A 110 9.96 8.86 1.72
N ALA A 111 10.33 8.99 0.45
CA ALA A 111 10.03 10.17 -0.36
C ALA A 111 8.52 10.43 -0.41
N THR A 112 7.73 9.39 -0.68
CA THR A 112 6.27 9.50 -0.73
C THR A 112 5.67 9.87 0.63
N TRP A 113 6.12 9.24 1.71
CA TRP A 113 5.70 9.57 3.07
C TRP A 113 6.02 11.03 3.42
N ALA A 114 7.20 11.50 3.04
CA ALA A 114 7.63 12.86 3.32
C ALA A 114 6.78 13.88 2.56
N ILE A 115 6.54 13.65 1.26
CA ILE A 115 5.63 14.47 0.43
C ILE A 115 4.23 14.50 1.04
N LEU A 116 3.65 13.35 1.40
CA LEU A 116 2.29 13.27 1.92
C LEU A 116 2.12 13.94 3.29
N ASN A 117 3.19 14.02 4.08
CA ASN A 117 3.22 14.72 5.36
C ASN A 117 3.71 16.16 5.27
N SER A 118 4.07 16.66 4.08
CA SER A 118 4.43 18.07 3.88
C SER A 118 3.24 19.00 4.15
N ASP A 119 3.52 20.27 4.43
CA ASP A 119 2.48 21.26 4.66
C ASP A 119 1.59 21.49 3.43
N ILE A 120 2.15 21.37 2.22
CA ILE A 120 1.41 21.50 0.96
C ILE A 120 0.35 20.39 0.86
N SER A 121 0.77 19.13 1.01
CA SER A 121 -0.14 17.97 1.01
C SER A 121 -1.20 18.08 2.11
N ARG A 122 -0.79 18.46 3.33
CA ARG A 122 -1.71 18.58 4.47
C ARG A 122 -2.78 19.63 4.23
N ARG A 123 -2.42 20.80 3.68
CA ARG A 123 -3.37 21.87 3.33
C ARG A 123 -4.32 21.41 2.23
N LEU A 124 -3.80 20.80 1.16
CA LEU A 124 -4.60 20.28 0.05
C LEU A 124 -5.62 19.28 0.56
N ILE A 125 -5.19 18.22 1.25
CA ILE A 125 -6.08 17.16 1.74
C ILE A 125 -7.15 17.74 2.67
N ARG A 126 -6.76 18.59 3.64
CA ARG A 126 -7.73 19.22 4.56
C ARG A 126 -8.79 20.05 3.84
N SER A 127 -8.42 20.73 2.74
CA SER A 127 -9.37 21.55 1.96
C SER A 127 -10.43 20.72 1.22
N VAL A 128 -10.16 19.43 0.97
CA VAL A 128 -11.06 18.53 0.23
C VAL A 128 -11.65 17.41 1.10
N THR A 129 -11.40 17.43 2.41
CA THR A 129 -11.93 16.46 3.39
C THR A 129 -12.95 17.11 4.32
N PHE A 130 -14.04 16.39 4.59
CA PHE A 130 -14.97 16.75 5.65
C PHE A 130 -14.56 16.06 6.96
N ILE A 131 -13.91 16.81 7.84
CA ILE A 131 -13.27 16.27 9.05
C ILE A 131 -14.24 15.68 10.09
N GLU A 132 -15.52 16.08 10.02
CA GLU A 132 -16.56 15.62 10.94
C GLU A 132 -17.16 14.27 10.57
N ASP A 133 -16.83 13.74 9.39
CA ASP A 133 -17.25 12.40 9.01
C ASP A 133 -16.57 11.34 9.87
N LYS A 134 -17.27 10.20 10.07
CA LYS A 134 -16.68 9.02 10.71
C LYS A 134 -15.44 8.50 9.97
N ARG A 135 -15.36 8.80 8.68
CA ARG A 135 -14.22 8.48 7.81
C ARG A 135 -13.82 9.69 6.96
N PRO A 136 -13.04 10.63 7.52
CA PRO A 136 -12.76 11.89 6.84
C PRO A 136 -11.83 11.71 5.63
N TYR A 137 -10.96 10.70 5.68
CA TYR A 137 -10.02 10.37 4.60
C TYR A 137 -10.57 9.20 3.79
N THR A 138 -11.21 9.50 2.67
CA THR A 138 -11.75 8.47 1.76
C THR A 138 -10.77 8.20 0.62
N LYS A 139 -10.89 7.01 0.01
CA LYS A 139 -10.21 6.67 -1.25
C LYS A 139 -10.36 7.78 -2.29
N GLN A 140 -11.57 8.28 -2.52
CA GLN A 140 -11.84 9.31 -3.52
C GLN A 140 -11.07 10.60 -3.24
N THR A 141 -10.98 11.00 -1.97
CA THR A 141 -10.24 12.20 -1.57
C THR A 141 -8.74 12.01 -1.72
N LEU A 142 -8.21 10.87 -1.28
CA LEU A 142 -6.77 10.57 -1.37
C LEU A 142 -6.29 10.41 -2.82
N MET A 143 -7.13 9.90 -3.72
CA MET A 143 -6.82 9.77 -5.15
C MET A 143 -6.70 11.12 -5.88
N ARG A 144 -7.12 12.23 -5.26
CA ARG A 144 -6.97 13.59 -5.82
C ARG A 144 -5.62 14.23 -5.50
N VAL A 145 -4.79 13.59 -4.68
CA VAL A 145 -3.47 14.10 -4.30
C VAL A 145 -2.48 13.82 -5.43
N GLY A 146 -2.11 14.87 -6.15
CA GLY A 146 -1.10 14.83 -7.20
C GLY A 146 0.31 14.81 -6.61
N LEU A 147 0.89 13.61 -6.43
CA LEU A 147 2.23 13.47 -5.85
C LEU A 147 3.31 14.18 -6.68
N ALA A 148 3.23 14.06 -8.01
CA ALA A 148 4.21 14.66 -8.92
C ALA A 148 4.16 16.18 -8.88
N GLU A 149 2.95 16.74 -8.87
CA GLU A 149 2.68 18.17 -8.81
C GLU A 149 3.19 18.76 -7.50
N ILE A 150 2.89 18.10 -6.36
CA ILE A 150 3.34 18.56 -5.05
C ILE A 150 4.87 18.47 -4.93
N ALA A 151 5.49 17.43 -5.50
CA ALA A 151 6.93 17.24 -5.41
C ALA A 151 7.75 18.33 -6.12
N GLN A 152 7.17 19.04 -7.09
CA GLN A 152 7.83 20.17 -7.75
C GLN A 152 8.04 21.36 -6.80
N ASP A 153 7.16 21.52 -5.82
CA ASP A 153 7.18 22.61 -4.83
C ASP A 153 7.95 22.24 -3.55
N ILE A 154 8.65 21.10 -3.54
CA ILE A 154 9.34 20.58 -2.36
C ILE A 154 10.85 20.48 -2.62
N PHE A 155 11.63 21.07 -1.72
CA PHE A 155 13.09 21.00 -1.76
C PHE A 155 13.63 19.82 -0.95
N TYR A 156 14.77 19.29 -1.39
CA TYR A 156 15.46 18.20 -0.69
C TYR A 156 15.77 18.55 0.78
N ASP A 157 16.14 19.80 1.06
CA ASP A 157 16.53 20.21 2.41
C ASP A 157 15.34 20.16 3.38
N ASP A 158 14.12 20.47 2.91
CA ASP A 158 12.88 20.33 3.70
C ASP A 158 12.60 18.87 4.05
N ILE A 159 12.71 17.99 3.05
CA ILE A 159 12.45 16.56 3.19
C ILE A 159 13.49 15.89 4.07
N SER A 160 14.77 16.18 3.86
CA SER A 160 15.85 15.63 4.67
C SER A 160 15.73 16.05 6.14
N ALA A 161 15.32 17.30 6.42
CA ALA A 161 15.05 17.75 7.78
C ALA A 161 13.86 17.03 8.42
N GLN A 162 12.80 16.75 7.64
CA GLN A 162 11.63 15.99 8.11
C GLN A 162 11.97 14.53 8.42
N ILE A 163 12.77 13.88 7.56
CA ILE A 163 13.19 12.49 7.75
C ILE A 163 14.04 12.36 9.02
N ARG A 164 15.04 13.24 9.22
CA ARG A 164 15.89 13.25 10.43
C ARG A 164 15.08 13.32 11.73
N ARG A 165 14.03 14.15 11.77
CA ARG A 165 13.18 14.27 12.96
C ARG A 165 12.41 12.98 13.30
N THR A 166 12.25 12.07 12.35
CA THR A 166 11.41 10.88 12.50
C THR A 166 12.24 9.62 12.61
N GLU A 167 13.24 9.44 11.75
CA GLU A 167 13.98 8.19 11.62
C GLU A 167 15.40 8.45 11.08
N ASP A 168 16.32 8.78 11.99
CA ASP A 168 17.70 9.19 11.63
C ASP A 168 18.40 8.20 10.70
N LYS A 169 18.22 6.89 10.90
CA LYS A 169 18.82 5.83 10.10
C LYS A 169 18.39 5.83 8.63
N LEU A 170 17.19 6.30 8.31
CA LEU A 170 16.72 6.37 6.92
C LEU A 170 17.41 7.49 6.14
N THR A 171 17.87 8.53 6.85
CA THR A 171 18.59 9.66 6.25
C THR A 171 19.96 9.26 5.70
N GLU A 172 20.58 8.21 6.23
CA GLU A 172 21.89 7.73 5.76
C GLU A 172 21.85 7.27 4.30
N HIS A 173 20.70 6.76 3.86
CA HIS A 173 20.49 6.25 2.52
C HIS A 173 19.73 7.23 1.60
N PHE A 174 19.06 8.23 2.18
CA PHE A 174 18.25 9.19 1.44
C PHE A 174 19.05 10.44 1.05
N THR A 175 19.73 10.39 -0.09
CA THR A 175 20.58 11.48 -0.60
C THR A 175 19.83 12.44 -1.54
N ARG A 176 20.45 13.58 -1.87
CA ARG A 176 19.91 14.53 -2.85
C ARG A 176 19.70 13.87 -4.22
N GLN A 177 20.65 13.04 -4.65
CA GLN A 177 20.52 12.28 -5.90
C GLN A 177 19.30 11.36 -5.88
N VAL A 178 19.09 10.63 -4.77
CA VAL A 178 17.93 9.75 -4.61
C VAL A 178 16.61 10.53 -4.70
N TRP A 179 16.56 11.73 -4.13
CA TRP A 179 15.40 12.62 -4.24
C TRP A 179 15.16 13.12 -5.66
N ASP A 180 16.21 13.57 -6.35
CA ASP A 180 16.10 14.08 -7.72
C ASP A 180 15.70 12.94 -8.68
N ASP A 181 16.30 11.76 -8.55
CA ASP A 181 15.90 10.57 -9.31
C ASP A 181 14.44 10.18 -9.05
N PHE A 182 13.98 10.30 -7.80
CA PHE A 182 12.59 10.03 -7.43
C PHE A 182 11.63 11.01 -8.10
N LYS A 183 11.91 12.32 -8.02
CA LYS A 183 11.11 13.35 -8.70
C LYS A 183 11.05 13.09 -10.20
N ASP A 184 12.17 12.79 -10.83
CA ASP A 184 12.21 12.49 -12.26
C ASP A 184 11.31 11.29 -12.60
N ARG A 185 11.36 10.22 -11.80
CA ARG A 185 10.50 9.04 -12.00
C ARG A 185 9.00 9.35 -11.89
N ILE A 186 8.59 10.20 -10.95
CA ILE A 186 7.16 10.49 -10.74
C ILE A 186 6.63 11.58 -11.67
N THR A 187 7.50 12.40 -12.27
CA THR A 187 7.11 13.53 -13.14
C THR A 187 7.11 13.16 -14.62
N GLN A 188 7.79 12.09 -15.03
CA GLN A 188 7.81 11.65 -16.43
C GLN A 188 6.47 11.02 -16.87
N PRO A 189 5.77 11.57 -17.89
CA PRO A 189 4.55 10.98 -18.41
C PRO A 189 4.83 9.66 -19.13
N GLY A 190 4.13 8.59 -18.76
CA GLY A 190 4.10 7.34 -19.55
C GLY A 190 5.12 6.25 -19.19
N LEU A 191 6.03 6.49 -18.25
CA LEU A 191 6.67 5.35 -17.57
C LEU A 191 5.63 4.74 -16.63
N PRO A 192 5.46 3.40 -16.58
CA PRO A 192 4.74 2.81 -15.49
C PRO A 192 5.49 3.20 -14.23
N ILE A 193 4.94 4.12 -13.44
CA ILE A 193 5.45 4.38 -12.11
C ILE A 193 5.56 2.99 -11.50
N ARG A 194 6.76 2.60 -11.07
CA ARG A 194 7.03 1.26 -10.51
C ARG A 194 6.04 0.93 -9.37
N TYR A 195 5.42 1.98 -8.83
CA TYR A 195 4.26 1.98 -7.96
C TYR A 195 3.16 2.76 -8.64
N PRO A 196 2.03 2.13 -8.97
CA PRO A 196 0.91 2.84 -9.57
C PRO A 196 0.60 4.10 -8.75
N SER A 197 0.18 5.19 -9.38
CA SER A 197 -0.26 6.42 -8.67
C SER A 197 -1.16 6.07 -7.48
N LEU A 198 -1.28 6.93 -6.46
CA LEU A 198 -2.31 6.77 -5.39
C LEU A 198 -3.66 6.36 -6.01
N THR A 199 -3.97 6.95 -7.17
CA THR A 199 -5.07 6.61 -8.07
C THR A 199 -5.17 5.13 -8.44
N GLN A 200 -4.09 4.49 -8.87
CA GLN A 200 -4.08 3.11 -9.33
C GLN A 200 -3.91 2.10 -8.17
N GLN A 201 -3.14 2.38 -7.11
CA GLN A 201 -3.02 1.44 -5.97
C GLN A 201 -4.26 1.48 -5.06
N LEU A 202 -4.86 2.64 -4.87
CA LEU A 202 -6.13 2.73 -4.15
C LEU A 202 -7.29 2.22 -4.99
N SER A 203 -7.20 2.21 -6.34
CA SER A 203 -8.25 1.65 -7.21
C SER A 203 -8.58 0.17 -6.93
N LEU A 204 -7.64 -0.58 -6.33
CA LEU A 204 -7.76 -2.00 -6.01
C LEU A 204 -8.49 -2.30 -4.68
N PHE A 205 -8.80 -1.26 -3.89
CA PHE A 205 -9.67 -1.33 -2.71
C PHE A 205 -11.15 -1.17 -3.03
#